data_AF-A0A1T5MKP6-F1
#
_entry.id   AF-A0A1T5MKP6-F1
#
_cell.length_a   1.000
_cell.length_b   1.000
_cell.length_c   1.000
_cell.angle_alpha   90.00
_cell.angle_beta   90.00
_cell.angle_gamma   90.00
#
_symmetry.space_group_name_H-M   'P 1'
#
loop_
_entity.id
_entity.type
_entity.pdbx_description
1 polymer ?
#
loop_
_entity_poly.entity_id
_entity_poly.type
_entity_poly.pdbx_seq_one_letter_code
_entity_poly.pdbx_strand_id
1 'polypeptide(L)'
;MKNLDFDLNSIQEARDKARRGLEAAKKMEKLTDRQIDKIIVNMVKLAEENAVLLGEMATEETGFGVPTDKAYKNHMASRLLYEQIKDQKVSGIINTDAEKKIISVAHPVGLILGLVPSTNPTATVIYKSIISLKAGNAIIFSPHPSAVKCTTKAVEIMAQAAEEAGAPKGVIDCIYQVTLAATNELMHCDEVSLIIATGGPGMVKAAYSSGKPAIGVGAGNSPAYIEKTADVKKAVSDIIASKIFDYGTICASEQSIVCERSNHDAVVAELKAQGGYFMSEEETDAVCKVLFRGKNYTMNADCVGRSALVIAEKAGIEVPKDTKVLIGKQDGVGKGYPLSYEKLTSVLGFYTVEDWQEACDLCYDLLDHGLGHTLSIHTENPKIVLKFSVKPASRIVVNSGGSTGGSGLTTGLGIAFTLGCGTCGGSSVSENVGPEHLINIKKIAFGTKETVNTVENDDLWNQLKINVSSKTSTDSKDSLEGNLFSDEILMRAIRRAIGDLRV
;
A
#
# COMPACT_ATOMS: atom_id res chain seq x y z
N MET A 1 -9.51 39.88 -10.72
CA MET A 1 -10.83 39.29 -11.03
C MET A 1 -10.86 37.88 -10.44
N LYS A 2 -11.79 37.56 -9.54
CA LYS A 2 -12.08 36.16 -9.20
C LYS A 2 -12.56 35.50 -10.50
N ASN A 3 -11.85 34.49 -10.98
CA ASN A 3 -12.17 33.79 -12.22
C ASN A 3 -13.55 33.14 -12.04
N LEU A 4 -14.58 33.71 -12.67
CA LEU A 4 -15.99 33.41 -12.39
C LEU A 4 -16.41 31.96 -12.71
N ASP A 5 -15.55 31.17 -13.35
CA ASP A 5 -15.79 29.79 -13.78
C ASP A 5 -14.55 28.87 -13.60
N PHE A 6 -13.82 29.00 -12.48
CA PHE A 6 -12.61 28.20 -12.25
C PHE A 6 -12.87 26.69 -12.27
N ASP A 7 -14.00 26.26 -11.70
CA ASP A 7 -14.45 24.88 -11.71
C ASP A 7 -14.75 24.38 -13.13
N LEU A 8 -15.50 25.14 -13.95
CA LEU A 8 -15.80 24.77 -15.34
C LEU A 8 -14.52 24.66 -16.19
N ASN A 9 -13.58 25.59 -16.01
CA ASN A 9 -12.27 25.52 -16.66
C ASN A 9 -11.48 24.27 -16.23
N SER A 10 -11.53 23.92 -14.95
CA SER A 10 -10.86 22.72 -14.44
C SER A 10 -11.48 21.41 -14.96
N ILE A 11 -12.81 21.37 -15.13
CA ILE A 11 -13.51 20.24 -15.77
C ILE A 11 -13.11 20.13 -17.25
N GLN A 12 -13.06 21.26 -17.96
CA GLN A 12 -12.65 21.26 -19.36
C GLN A 12 -11.20 20.81 -19.53
N GLU A 13 -10.30 21.26 -18.66
CA GLU A 13 -8.92 20.78 -18.61
C GLU A 13 -8.86 19.27 -18.40
N ALA A 14 -9.61 18.74 -17.42
CA ALA A 14 -9.69 17.31 -17.14
C ALA A 14 -10.10 16.51 -18.39
N ARG A 15 -11.14 16.95 -19.11
CA ARG A 15 -11.60 16.32 -20.36
C ARG A 15 -10.52 16.31 -21.44
N ASP A 16 -9.87 17.44 -21.68
CA ASP A 16 -8.87 17.55 -22.74
C ASP A 16 -7.61 16.75 -22.42
N LYS A 17 -7.23 16.68 -21.14
CA LYS A 17 -6.13 15.84 -20.66
C LYS A 17 -6.48 14.35 -20.79
N ALA A 18 -7.69 13.94 -20.42
CA ALA A 18 -8.14 12.55 -20.54
C ALA A 18 -8.19 12.07 -22.01
N ARG A 19 -8.71 12.90 -22.92
CA ARG A 19 -8.72 12.61 -24.38
C ARG A 19 -7.32 12.39 -24.94
N ARG A 20 -6.38 13.29 -24.61
CA ARG A 20 -4.97 13.15 -25.02
C ARG A 20 -4.32 11.91 -24.42
N GLY A 21 -4.58 11.63 -23.14
CA GLY A 21 -4.10 10.43 -22.46
C GLY A 21 -4.58 9.14 -23.12
N LEU A 22 -5.84 9.08 -23.54
CA LEU A 22 -6.39 7.93 -24.27
C LEU A 22 -5.72 7.75 -25.64
N GLU A 23 -5.47 8.83 -26.38
CA GLU A 23 -4.72 8.77 -27.64
C GLU A 23 -3.29 8.28 -27.44
N ALA A 24 -2.63 8.71 -26.35
CA ALA A 24 -1.30 8.24 -25.98
C ALA A 24 -1.31 6.75 -25.59
N ALA A 25 -2.30 6.28 -24.81
CA ALA A 25 -2.47 4.88 -24.44
C ALA A 25 -2.57 3.97 -25.68
N LYS A 26 -3.37 4.37 -26.69
CA LYS A 26 -3.50 3.63 -27.97
C LYS A 26 -2.19 3.55 -28.75
N LYS A 27 -1.28 4.52 -28.57
CA LYS A 27 0.06 4.51 -29.19
C LYS A 27 1.04 3.65 -28.38
N MET A 28 0.93 3.67 -27.05
CA MET A 28 1.73 2.83 -26.15
C MET A 28 1.54 1.34 -26.41
N GLU A 29 0.31 0.90 -26.70
CA GLU A 29 0.00 -0.51 -27.03
C GLU A 29 0.83 -1.06 -28.21
N LYS A 30 1.31 -0.19 -29.10
CA LYS A 30 2.08 -0.57 -30.30
C LYS A 30 3.59 -0.64 -30.04
N LEU A 31 4.06 -0.24 -28.87
CA LEU A 31 5.47 -0.26 -28.53
C LEU A 31 5.92 -1.68 -28.17
N THR A 32 7.15 -2.00 -28.54
CA THR A 32 7.81 -3.24 -28.12
C THR A 32 8.33 -3.12 -26.69
N ASP A 33 8.53 -4.25 -26.02
CA ASP A 33 9.11 -4.31 -24.66
C ASP A 33 10.43 -3.57 -24.57
N ARG A 34 11.27 -3.68 -25.60
CA ARG A 34 12.55 -2.97 -25.69
C ARG A 34 12.39 -1.45 -25.74
N GLN A 35 11.35 -0.95 -26.41
CA GLN A 35 11.05 0.48 -26.46
C GLN A 35 10.51 0.97 -25.12
N ILE A 36 9.60 0.20 -24.49
CA ILE A 36 9.08 0.49 -23.15
C ILE A 36 10.21 0.49 -22.12
N ASP A 37 11.11 -0.49 -22.16
CA ASP A 37 12.25 -0.56 -21.25
C ASP A 37 13.19 0.63 -21.42
N LYS A 38 13.52 1.01 -22.68
CA LYS A 38 14.29 2.23 -22.96
C LYS A 38 13.64 3.49 -22.37
N ILE A 39 12.31 3.59 -22.45
CA ILE A 39 11.53 4.69 -21.86
C ILE A 39 11.69 4.71 -20.34
N ILE A 40 11.50 3.57 -19.68
CA ILE A 40 11.59 3.45 -18.23
C ILE A 40 13.01 3.72 -17.73
N VAL A 41 14.05 3.23 -18.42
CA VAL A 41 15.44 3.51 -18.06
C VAL A 41 15.72 5.02 -18.05
N ASN A 42 15.21 5.77 -19.02
CA ASN A 42 15.38 7.23 -19.03
C ASN A 42 14.56 7.91 -17.93
N MET A 43 13.33 7.44 -17.67
CA MET A 43 12.51 7.89 -16.55
C MET A 43 13.20 7.70 -15.20
N VAL A 44 13.79 6.52 -14.97
CA VAL A 44 14.55 6.22 -13.75
C VAL A 44 15.75 7.16 -13.64
N LYS A 45 16.51 7.36 -14.72
CA LYS A 45 17.64 8.29 -14.73
C LYS A 45 17.24 9.70 -14.30
N LEU A 46 16.22 10.28 -14.94
CA LEU A 46 15.79 11.66 -14.65
C LEU A 46 15.15 11.78 -13.26
N ALA A 47 14.45 10.74 -12.79
CA ALA A 47 13.94 10.69 -11.42
C ALA A 47 15.08 10.70 -10.38
N GLU A 48 16.16 9.94 -10.60
CA GLU A 48 17.34 9.94 -9.73
C GLU A 48 18.06 11.30 -9.72
N GLU A 49 18.30 11.88 -10.90
CA GLU A 49 18.95 13.19 -11.05
C GLU A 49 18.18 14.31 -10.33
N ASN A 50 16.86 14.15 -10.16
CA ASN A 50 15.98 15.12 -9.51
C ASN A 50 15.45 14.66 -8.15
N ALA A 51 15.90 13.53 -7.61
CA ALA A 51 15.34 12.94 -6.39
C ALA A 51 15.41 13.89 -5.19
N VAL A 52 16.56 14.57 -5.03
CA VAL A 52 16.80 15.55 -3.96
C VAL A 52 15.91 16.77 -4.12
N LEU A 53 15.90 17.39 -5.32
CA LEU A 53 15.06 18.54 -5.64
C LEU A 53 13.58 18.26 -5.34
N LEU A 54 13.07 17.12 -5.81
CA LEU A 54 11.68 16.71 -5.58
C LEU A 54 11.37 16.44 -4.10
N GLY A 55 12.36 15.96 -3.34
CA GLY A 55 12.26 15.78 -1.90
C GLY A 55 12.15 17.12 -1.16
N GLU A 56 13.01 18.08 -1.51
CA GLU A 56 12.99 19.44 -0.96
C GLU A 56 11.68 20.17 -1.28
N MET A 57 11.26 20.18 -2.54
CA MET A 57 10.01 20.81 -2.97
C MET A 57 8.79 20.23 -2.26
N ALA A 58 8.74 18.91 -2.08
CA ALA A 58 7.64 18.26 -1.39
C ALA A 58 7.60 18.62 0.10
N THR A 59 8.76 18.67 0.77
CA THR A 59 8.83 19.10 2.18
C THR A 59 8.48 20.58 2.34
N GLU A 60 8.95 21.46 1.45
CA GLU A 60 8.65 22.89 1.49
C GLU A 60 7.16 23.16 1.27
N GLU A 61 6.56 22.56 0.25
CA GLU A 61 5.17 22.81 -0.10
C GLU A 61 4.18 22.23 0.91
N THR A 62 4.43 21.00 1.38
CA THR A 62 3.51 20.29 2.28
C THR A 62 3.78 20.60 3.75
N GLY A 63 5.01 20.98 4.09
CA GLY A 63 5.51 21.03 5.46
C GLY A 63 5.72 19.66 6.10
N PHE A 64 5.54 18.54 5.39
CA PHE A 64 5.62 17.20 5.96
C PHE A 64 7.01 16.60 5.78
N GLY A 65 7.49 15.87 6.78
CA GLY A 65 8.59 14.94 6.66
C GLY A 65 9.98 15.58 6.59
N VAL A 66 10.94 14.84 6.02
CA VAL A 66 12.36 15.19 5.95
C VAL A 66 12.81 15.19 4.48
N PRO A 67 13.48 16.24 3.98
CA PRO A 67 13.89 16.31 2.57
C PRO A 67 14.72 15.11 2.10
N THR A 68 15.67 14.65 2.91
CA THR A 68 16.52 13.49 2.60
C THR A 68 15.73 12.18 2.54
N ASP A 69 14.76 12.00 3.44
CA ASP A 69 13.92 10.80 3.46
C ASP A 69 12.98 10.80 2.25
N LYS A 70 12.43 11.97 1.87
CA LYS A 70 11.67 12.09 0.62
C LYS A 70 12.52 11.84 -0.62
N ALA A 71 13.76 12.32 -0.64
CA ALA A 71 14.69 12.01 -1.73
C ALA A 71 14.95 10.49 -1.82
N TYR A 72 15.12 9.82 -0.68
CA TYR A 72 15.26 8.37 -0.65
C TYR A 72 13.97 7.63 -1.07
N LYS A 73 12.78 8.13 -0.70
CA LYS A 73 11.51 7.60 -1.22
C LYS A 73 11.40 7.76 -2.73
N ASN A 74 11.90 8.87 -3.30
CA ASN A 74 11.98 9.03 -4.75
C ASN A 74 12.90 7.97 -5.36
N HIS A 75 14.10 7.77 -4.79
CA HIS A 75 15.03 6.72 -5.20
C HIS A 75 14.42 5.30 -5.15
N MET A 76 13.68 5.01 -4.08
CA MET A 76 12.93 3.77 -3.92
C MET A 76 11.88 3.61 -5.04
N ALA A 77 11.11 4.68 -5.32
CA ALA A 77 10.09 4.70 -6.36
C ALA A 77 10.65 4.63 -7.79
N SER A 78 11.91 5.00 -8.01
CA SER A 78 12.60 4.92 -9.31
C SER A 78 13.49 3.70 -9.41
N ARG A 79 14.71 3.78 -8.87
CA ARG A 79 15.78 2.81 -9.11
C ARG A 79 15.43 1.46 -8.52
N LEU A 80 15.09 1.40 -7.23
CA LEU A 80 14.86 0.12 -6.56
C LEU A 80 13.64 -0.60 -7.14
N LEU A 81 12.56 0.13 -7.39
CA LEU A 81 11.39 -0.38 -8.11
C LEU A 81 11.78 -0.97 -9.48
N TYR A 82 12.52 -0.21 -10.29
CA TYR A 82 12.93 -0.66 -11.62
C TYR A 82 13.75 -1.94 -11.57
N GLU A 83 14.71 -2.06 -10.65
CA GLU A 83 15.49 -3.28 -10.51
C GLU A 83 14.63 -4.52 -10.20
N GLN A 84 13.51 -4.35 -9.48
CA GLN A 84 12.57 -5.43 -9.20
C GLN A 84 11.67 -5.80 -10.39
N ILE A 85 11.26 -4.83 -11.21
CA ILE A 85 10.23 -5.05 -12.27
C ILE A 85 10.79 -5.17 -13.69
N LYS A 86 12.06 -4.85 -13.93
CA LYS A 86 12.65 -4.77 -15.29
C LYS A 86 12.44 -6.06 -16.11
N ASP A 87 12.55 -7.22 -15.47
CA ASP A 87 12.42 -8.53 -16.12
C ASP A 87 10.99 -9.10 -16.10
N GLN A 88 10.04 -8.35 -15.53
CA GLN A 88 8.66 -8.78 -15.41
C GLN A 88 7.96 -8.81 -16.79
N LYS A 89 7.33 -9.95 -17.09
CA LYS A 89 6.56 -10.15 -18.33
C LYS A 89 5.12 -9.67 -18.16
N VAL A 90 4.83 -8.47 -18.69
CA VAL A 90 3.50 -7.84 -18.63
C VAL A 90 3.00 -7.40 -20.01
N SER A 91 3.53 -8.00 -21.07
CA SER A 91 3.17 -7.71 -22.46
C SER A 91 3.27 -8.99 -23.29
N GLY A 92 2.47 -9.08 -24.35
CA GLY A 92 2.46 -10.26 -25.23
C GLY A 92 2.10 -11.55 -24.49
N ILE A 93 2.70 -12.68 -24.89
CA ILE A 93 2.46 -13.97 -24.24
C ILE A 93 3.24 -14.04 -22.92
N ILE A 94 2.51 -14.11 -21.81
CA ILE A 94 3.09 -14.13 -20.45
C ILE A 94 3.16 -15.53 -19.84
N ASN A 95 2.30 -16.46 -20.30
CA ASN A 95 2.32 -17.85 -19.83
C ASN A 95 1.78 -18.80 -20.92
N THR A 96 2.36 -20.00 -21.01
CA THR A 96 1.87 -21.10 -21.84
C THR A 96 1.79 -22.37 -20.99
N ASP A 97 0.57 -22.84 -20.75
CA ASP A 97 0.27 -24.08 -20.03
C ASP A 97 -0.05 -25.17 -21.07
N ALA A 98 0.95 -25.99 -21.39
CA ALA A 98 0.83 -27.04 -22.40
C ALA A 98 -0.12 -28.17 -21.97
N GLU A 99 -0.15 -28.49 -20.68
CA GLU A 99 -1.01 -29.55 -20.13
C GLU A 99 -2.49 -29.15 -20.22
N LYS A 100 -2.81 -27.92 -19.82
CA LYS A 100 -4.19 -27.40 -19.92
C LYS A 100 -4.53 -26.90 -21.32
N LYS A 101 -3.55 -26.82 -22.23
CA LYS A 101 -3.66 -26.19 -23.54
C LYS A 101 -4.21 -24.77 -23.46
N ILE A 102 -3.57 -23.91 -22.65
CA ILE A 102 -3.96 -22.51 -22.45
C ILE A 102 -2.75 -21.60 -22.67
N ILE A 103 -2.92 -20.54 -23.46
CA ILE A 103 -1.96 -19.44 -23.60
C ILE A 103 -2.56 -18.19 -22.94
N SER A 104 -1.76 -17.50 -22.12
CA SER A 104 -2.13 -16.23 -21.48
C SER A 104 -1.41 -15.09 -22.15
N VAL A 105 -2.17 -14.08 -22.58
CA VAL A 105 -1.67 -12.90 -23.29
C VAL A 105 -2.02 -11.66 -22.49
N ALA A 106 -1.03 -10.86 -22.11
CA ALA A 106 -1.21 -9.58 -21.43
C ALA A 106 -1.66 -8.50 -22.41
N HIS A 107 -2.56 -7.63 -21.94
CA HIS A 107 -3.04 -6.47 -22.69
C HIS A 107 -3.19 -5.29 -21.71
N PRO A 108 -2.69 -4.08 -22.04
CA PRO A 108 -2.82 -2.92 -21.17
C PRO A 108 -4.30 -2.63 -20.83
N VAL A 109 -4.54 -1.99 -19.68
CA VAL A 109 -5.89 -1.55 -19.29
C VAL A 109 -6.34 -0.30 -20.05
N GLY A 110 -5.41 0.56 -20.50
CA GLY A 110 -5.71 1.78 -21.25
C GLY A 110 -5.16 3.03 -20.58
N LEU A 111 -6.03 4.02 -20.34
CA LEU A 111 -5.68 5.23 -19.59
C LEU A 111 -6.00 5.04 -18.10
N ILE A 112 -5.01 5.27 -17.26
CA ILE A 112 -5.10 5.16 -15.80
C ILE A 112 -5.27 6.56 -15.18
N LEU A 113 -6.16 6.69 -14.20
CA LEU A 113 -6.21 7.84 -13.31
C LEU A 113 -5.42 7.56 -12.03
N GLY A 114 -4.32 8.27 -11.81
CA GLY A 114 -3.53 8.22 -10.59
C GLY A 114 -3.93 9.32 -9.60
N LEU A 115 -4.60 8.97 -8.50
CA LEU A 115 -4.84 9.91 -7.40
C LEU A 115 -3.59 9.96 -6.49
N VAL A 116 -3.12 11.17 -6.17
CA VAL A 116 -1.83 11.37 -5.48
C VAL A 116 -2.05 11.98 -4.08
N PRO A 117 -1.51 11.38 -3.01
CA PRO A 117 -1.63 11.90 -1.65
C PRO A 117 -0.62 13.03 -1.38
N SER A 118 -0.85 13.83 -0.35
CA SER A 118 0.08 14.86 0.11
C SER A 118 1.28 14.34 0.91
N THR A 119 1.21 13.13 1.45
CA THR A 119 2.30 12.52 2.24
C THR A 119 3.46 12.05 1.38
N ASN A 120 3.17 11.47 0.22
CA ASN A 120 4.13 10.88 -0.72
C ASN A 120 3.94 11.41 -2.16
N PRO A 121 3.89 12.73 -2.39
CA PRO A 121 3.40 13.28 -3.65
C PRO A 121 4.28 12.90 -4.85
N THR A 122 5.59 13.15 -4.73
CA THR A 122 6.56 12.94 -5.80
C THR A 122 6.89 11.47 -6.01
N ALA A 123 7.17 10.73 -4.93
CA ALA A 123 7.42 9.29 -4.99
C ALA A 123 6.23 8.51 -5.60
N THR A 124 4.98 8.87 -5.28
CA THR A 124 3.80 8.22 -5.85
C THR A 124 3.68 8.47 -7.36
N VAL A 125 4.00 9.69 -7.83
CA VAL A 125 4.01 10.00 -9.27
C VAL A 125 5.07 9.17 -10.00
N ILE A 126 6.30 9.13 -9.47
CA ILE A 126 7.41 8.37 -10.06
C ILE A 126 7.02 6.88 -10.17
N TYR A 127 6.61 6.29 -9.04
CA TYR A 127 6.22 4.89 -8.96
C TYR A 127 5.04 4.56 -9.90
N LYS A 128 3.94 5.31 -9.85
CA LYS A 128 2.76 5.05 -10.68
C LYS A 128 3.05 5.23 -12.16
N SER A 129 3.89 6.19 -12.53
CA SER A 129 4.32 6.39 -13.92
C SER A 129 5.09 5.18 -14.43
N ILE A 130 6.08 4.72 -13.65
CA ILE A 130 6.92 3.58 -14.04
C ILE A 130 6.09 2.30 -14.20
N ILE A 131 5.25 1.93 -13.22
CA ILE A 131 4.45 0.70 -13.32
C ILE A 131 3.40 0.77 -14.44
N SER A 132 2.82 1.95 -14.69
CA SER A 132 1.81 2.13 -15.74
C SER A 132 2.42 1.96 -17.12
N LEU A 133 3.54 2.61 -17.38
CA LEU A 133 4.22 2.52 -18.67
C LEU A 133 4.85 1.13 -18.88
N LYS A 134 5.36 0.48 -17.81
CA LYS A 134 5.83 -0.92 -17.89
C LYS A 134 4.74 -1.87 -18.38
N ALA A 135 3.51 -1.65 -17.94
CA ALA A 135 2.33 -2.39 -18.36
C ALA A 135 1.73 -1.90 -19.70
N GLY A 136 2.36 -0.95 -20.40
CA GLY A 136 1.90 -0.44 -21.70
C GLY A 136 0.76 0.57 -21.63
N ASN A 137 0.51 1.18 -20.46
CA ASN A 137 -0.57 2.15 -20.25
C ASN A 137 -0.09 3.59 -20.37
N ALA A 138 -1.04 4.52 -20.52
CA ALA A 138 -0.83 5.93 -20.22
C ALA A 138 -1.44 6.27 -18.85
N ILE A 139 -1.00 7.36 -18.23
CA ILE A 139 -1.50 7.78 -16.92
C ILE A 139 -1.73 9.29 -16.85
N ILE A 140 -2.84 9.67 -16.24
CA ILE A 140 -3.14 11.05 -15.85
C ILE A 140 -3.26 11.15 -14.33
N PHE A 141 -2.65 12.18 -13.74
CA PHE A 141 -2.65 12.39 -12.30
C PHE A 141 -3.63 13.47 -11.84
N SER A 142 -4.19 13.25 -10.65
CA SER A 142 -4.89 14.27 -9.86
C SER A 142 -4.15 14.51 -8.55
N PRO A 143 -3.44 15.65 -8.41
CA PRO A 143 -2.72 16.00 -7.19
C PRO A 143 -3.63 16.24 -5.98
N HIS A 144 -3.09 16.07 -4.78
CA HIS A 144 -3.70 16.65 -3.58
C HIS A 144 -3.54 18.18 -3.61
N PRO A 145 -4.55 18.97 -3.19
CA PRO A 145 -4.48 20.44 -3.21
C PRO A 145 -3.32 21.06 -2.42
N SER A 146 -2.78 20.34 -1.42
CA SER A 146 -1.63 20.80 -0.61
C SER A 146 -0.26 20.39 -1.17
N ALA A 147 -0.20 19.76 -2.35
CA ALA A 147 1.03 19.22 -2.93
C ALA A 147 1.08 19.41 -4.46
N VAL A 148 0.41 20.45 -4.98
CA VAL A 148 0.20 20.63 -6.42
C VAL A 148 1.51 20.87 -7.15
N LYS A 149 2.38 21.74 -6.65
CA LYS A 149 3.61 22.16 -7.32
C LYS A 149 4.62 21.03 -7.39
N CYS A 150 4.88 20.34 -6.29
CA CYS A 150 5.82 19.22 -6.25
C CYS A 150 5.30 18.02 -7.06
N THR A 151 4.00 17.71 -6.98
CA THR A 151 3.37 16.67 -7.81
C THR A 151 3.50 17.00 -9.30
N THR A 152 3.14 18.23 -9.67
CA THR A 152 3.25 18.71 -11.04
C THR A 152 4.69 18.63 -11.55
N LYS A 153 5.67 19.05 -10.74
CA LYS A 153 7.08 19.00 -11.13
C LYS A 153 7.56 17.57 -11.37
N ALA A 154 7.14 16.62 -10.54
CA ALA A 154 7.42 15.20 -10.78
C ALA A 154 6.79 14.72 -12.09
N VAL A 155 5.54 15.09 -12.36
CA VAL A 155 4.84 14.74 -13.62
C VAL A 155 5.59 15.28 -14.84
N GLU A 156 6.01 16.54 -14.80
CA GLU A 156 6.79 17.16 -15.88
C GLU A 156 8.10 16.42 -16.15
N ILE A 157 8.85 16.07 -15.10
CA ILE A 157 10.12 15.33 -15.22
C ILE A 157 9.87 13.95 -15.83
N MET A 158 8.87 13.21 -15.32
CA MET A 158 8.56 11.87 -15.81
C MET A 158 8.05 11.88 -17.25
N ALA A 159 7.21 12.86 -17.61
CA ALA A 159 6.70 13.06 -18.96
C ALA A 159 7.83 13.42 -19.94
N GLN A 160 8.69 14.38 -19.58
CA GLN A 160 9.86 14.75 -20.37
C GLN A 160 10.76 13.53 -20.61
N ALA A 161 11.08 12.79 -19.55
CA ALA A 161 11.94 11.62 -19.65
C ALA A 161 11.36 10.54 -20.57
N ALA A 162 10.04 10.32 -20.50
CA ALA A 162 9.37 9.36 -21.35
C ALA A 162 9.37 9.81 -22.82
N GLU A 163 9.02 11.07 -23.08
CA GLU A 163 8.95 11.65 -24.43
C GLU A 163 10.33 11.67 -25.12
N GLU A 164 11.39 12.07 -24.41
CA GLU A 164 12.78 12.05 -24.92
C GLU A 164 13.25 10.64 -25.34
N ALA A 165 12.71 9.60 -24.71
CA ALA A 165 13.02 8.21 -25.00
C ALA A 165 12.14 7.59 -26.10
N GLY A 166 11.13 8.33 -26.59
CA GLY A 166 10.26 7.94 -27.70
C GLY A 166 8.82 7.60 -27.30
N ALA A 167 8.40 7.88 -26.07
CA ALA A 167 7.01 7.74 -25.67
C ALA A 167 6.12 8.79 -26.36
N PRO A 168 4.83 8.50 -26.62
CA PRO A 168 3.93 9.45 -27.23
C PRO A 168 3.64 10.64 -26.29
N LYS A 169 3.51 11.84 -26.86
CA LYS A 169 3.15 13.03 -26.09
C LYS A 169 1.85 12.84 -25.32
N GLY A 170 1.83 13.24 -24.05
CA GLY A 170 0.67 13.10 -23.16
C GLY A 170 0.49 11.69 -22.57
N VAL A 171 1.49 10.82 -22.68
CA VAL A 171 1.51 9.50 -22.02
C VAL A 171 1.52 9.59 -20.49
N ILE A 172 2.09 10.66 -19.96
CA ILE A 172 2.10 11.03 -18.56
C ILE A 172 1.66 12.50 -18.50
N ASP A 173 0.60 12.80 -17.77
CA ASP A 173 0.09 14.16 -17.62
C ASP A 173 -0.64 14.34 -16.28
N CYS A 174 -1.02 15.57 -15.93
CA CYS A 174 -1.85 15.87 -14.75
C CYS A 174 -2.80 17.03 -14.98
N ILE A 175 -3.80 17.16 -14.10
CA ILE A 175 -4.57 18.41 -13.98
C ILE A 175 -3.78 19.43 -13.15
N TYR A 176 -3.71 20.67 -13.63
CA TYR A 176 -3.07 21.78 -12.93
C TYR A 176 -4.09 22.59 -12.13
N GLN A 177 -5.33 22.70 -12.62
CA GLN A 177 -6.43 23.30 -11.87
C GLN A 177 -7.09 22.26 -10.97
N VAL A 178 -6.48 22.03 -9.81
CA VAL A 178 -6.93 20.98 -8.88
C VAL A 178 -8.22 21.39 -8.17
N THR A 179 -9.34 20.80 -8.59
CA THR A 179 -10.64 20.93 -7.93
C THR A 179 -11.28 19.56 -7.71
N LEU A 180 -12.24 19.49 -6.78
CA LEU A 180 -13.08 18.30 -6.62
C LEU A 180 -13.86 17.99 -7.90
N ALA A 181 -14.33 19.01 -8.62
CA ALA A 181 -15.09 18.85 -9.86
C ALA A 181 -14.24 18.24 -10.98
N ALA A 182 -13.00 18.72 -11.18
CA ALA A 182 -12.06 18.14 -12.14
C ALA A 182 -11.68 16.70 -11.79
N THR A 183 -11.41 16.42 -10.51
CA THR A 183 -11.12 15.06 -10.06
C THR A 183 -12.32 14.14 -10.30
N ASN A 184 -13.53 14.61 -9.99
CA ASN A 184 -14.76 13.87 -10.22
C ASN A 184 -15.01 13.60 -11.71
N GLU A 185 -14.76 14.58 -12.57
CA GLU A 185 -14.84 14.40 -14.03
C GLU A 185 -13.89 13.28 -14.49
N LEU A 186 -12.63 13.28 -14.05
CA LEU A 186 -11.68 12.21 -14.40
C LEU A 186 -12.09 10.84 -13.88
N MET A 187 -12.73 10.76 -12.70
CA MET A 187 -13.19 9.48 -12.15
C MET A 187 -14.35 8.86 -12.95
N HIS A 188 -15.11 9.67 -13.69
CA HIS A 188 -16.34 9.23 -14.37
C HIS A 188 -16.25 9.28 -15.90
N CYS A 189 -15.27 9.96 -16.48
CA CYS A 189 -15.16 10.09 -17.94
C CYS A 189 -14.90 8.75 -18.63
N ASP A 190 -15.34 8.63 -19.88
CA ASP A 190 -15.23 7.38 -20.66
C ASP A 190 -13.79 7.01 -20.97
N GLU A 191 -12.90 8.00 -21.08
CA GLU A 191 -11.52 7.84 -21.44
C GLU A 191 -10.70 7.08 -20.38
N VAL A 192 -11.02 7.26 -19.09
CA VAL A 192 -10.33 6.56 -18.00
C VAL A 192 -10.87 5.13 -17.88
N SER A 193 -9.93 4.17 -17.88
CA SER A 193 -10.21 2.73 -17.85
C SER A 193 -10.03 2.12 -16.45
N LEU A 194 -9.11 2.67 -15.65
CA LEU A 194 -8.78 2.20 -14.30
C LEU A 194 -8.39 3.37 -13.40
N ILE A 195 -8.81 3.36 -12.14
CA ILE A 195 -8.42 4.34 -11.13
C ILE A 195 -7.48 3.69 -10.12
N ILE A 196 -6.31 4.29 -9.87
CA ILE A 196 -5.43 3.94 -8.74
C ILE A 196 -5.58 5.01 -7.67
N ALA A 197 -6.38 4.71 -6.64
CA ALA A 197 -6.78 5.64 -5.58
C ALA A 197 -5.86 5.52 -4.35
N THR A 198 -4.82 6.35 -4.31
CA THR A 198 -3.94 6.47 -3.13
C THR A 198 -4.30 7.75 -2.38
N GLY A 199 -5.04 7.61 -1.28
CA GLY A 199 -5.51 8.75 -0.49
C GLY A 199 -6.35 8.27 0.69
N GLY A 200 -6.96 9.22 1.40
CA GLY A 200 -7.81 8.91 2.55
C GLY A 200 -9.11 8.16 2.19
N PRO A 201 -9.81 7.59 3.19
CA PRO A 201 -10.98 6.73 2.97
C PRO A 201 -12.09 7.35 2.11
N GLY A 202 -12.30 8.68 2.22
CA GLY A 202 -13.30 9.38 1.41
C GLY A 202 -12.99 9.35 -0.09
N MET A 203 -11.71 9.51 -0.46
CA MET A 203 -11.28 9.48 -1.86
C MET A 203 -11.35 8.06 -2.43
N VAL A 204 -10.94 7.06 -1.64
CA VAL A 204 -11.02 5.65 -2.04
C VAL A 204 -12.47 5.24 -2.27
N LYS A 205 -13.38 5.61 -1.36
CA LYS A 205 -14.82 5.38 -1.52
C LYS A 205 -15.37 6.04 -2.79
N ALA A 206 -14.96 7.27 -3.09
CA ALA A 206 -15.36 7.96 -4.32
C ALA A 206 -14.89 7.20 -5.58
N ALA A 207 -13.65 6.71 -5.61
CA ALA A 207 -13.13 5.92 -6.73
C ALA A 207 -13.93 4.61 -6.94
N TYR A 208 -14.24 3.86 -5.88
CA TYR A 208 -15.08 2.66 -5.99
C TYR A 208 -16.55 2.95 -6.31
N SER A 209 -17.00 4.19 -6.15
CA SER A 209 -18.37 4.62 -6.46
C SER A 209 -18.50 5.23 -7.85
N SER A 210 -17.41 5.32 -8.62
CA SER A 210 -17.41 6.05 -9.90
C SER A 210 -17.95 5.26 -11.10
N GLY A 211 -18.24 3.97 -10.91
CA GLY A 211 -18.62 3.05 -11.99
C GLY A 211 -17.43 2.55 -12.82
N LYS A 212 -16.19 2.92 -12.46
CA LYS A 212 -14.97 2.40 -13.07
C LYS A 212 -14.30 1.35 -12.18
N PRO A 213 -13.56 0.38 -12.75
CA PRO A 213 -12.62 -0.42 -11.98
C PRO A 213 -11.67 0.49 -11.20
N ALA A 214 -11.47 0.17 -9.92
CA ALA A 214 -10.60 0.92 -9.03
C ALA A 214 -9.71 -0.01 -8.20
N ILE A 215 -8.49 0.44 -7.95
CA ILE A 215 -7.53 -0.12 -7.02
C ILE A 215 -7.30 0.94 -5.93
N GLY A 216 -7.86 0.68 -4.76
CA GLY A 216 -7.80 1.58 -3.60
C GLY A 216 -6.83 1.09 -2.52
N VAL A 217 -6.55 1.99 -1.59
CA VAL A 217 -5.77 1.70 -0.37
C VAL A 217 -6.64 1.85 0.87
N GLY A 218 -6.12 1.46 2.03
CA GLY A 218 -6.77 1.64 3.33
C GLY A 218 -5.98 2.58 4.24
N ALA A 219 -6.59 3.00 5.35
CA ALA A 219 -5.86 3.62 6.45
C ALA A 219 -4.93 2.59 7.11
N GLY A 220 -3.77 3.02 7.59
CA GLY A 220 -2.80 2.14 8.23
C GLY A 220 -2.76 2.36 9.74
N ASN A 221 -3.27 1.40 10.51
CA ASN A 221 -3.15 1.41 11.98
C ASN A 221 -2.27 0.27 12.50
N SER A 222 -1.03 0.23 12.02
CA SER A 222 -0.16 -0.93 12.15
C SER A 222 0.37 -1.15 13.58
N PRO A 223 0.00 -2.23 14.30
CA PRO A 223 0.65 -2.60 15.54
C PRO A 223 2.01 -3.29 15.27
N ALA A 224 2.98 -3.05 16.15
CA ALA A 224 4.24 -3.77 16.20
C ALA A 224 4.33 -4.59 17.49
N TYR A 225 4.22 -5.92 17.37
CA TYR A 225 4.29 -6.83 18.50
C TYR A 225 5.72 -7.33 18.71
N ILE A 226 6.29 -7.09 19.89
CA ILE A 226 7.59 -7.61 20.34
C ILE A 226 7.33 -8.80 21.25
N GLU A 227 7.35 -10.00 20.68
CA GLU A 227 7.15 -11.25 21.42
C GLU A 227 8.36 -11.56 22.31
N LYS A 228 8.15 -12.30 23.40
CA LYS A 228 9.19 -12.56 24.41
C LYS A 228 10.50 -13.19 23.92
N THR A 229 10.51 -13.87 22.76
CA THR A 229 11.74 -14.44 22.19
C THR A 229 12.50 -13.50 21.26
N ALA A 230 11.92 -12.32 20.95
CA ALA A 230 12.54 -11.35 20.05
C ALA A 230 13.90 -10.83 20.56
N ASP A 231 14.81 -10.55 19.63
CA ASP A 231 15.91 -9.62 19.88
C ASP A 231 15.32 -8.21 20.08
N VAL A 232 15.14 -7.82 21.35
CA VAL A 232 14.58 -6.52 21.74
C VAL A 232 15.35 -5.35 21.15
N LYS A 233 16.68 -5.43 21.10
CA LYS A 233 17.52 -4.33 20.60
C LYS A 233 17.30 -4.12 19.11
N LYS A 234 17.31 -5.21 18.35
CA LYS A 234 17.01 -5.16 16.92
C LYS A 234 15.57 -4.70 16.68
N ALA A 235 14.60 -5.25 17.40
CA ALA A 235 13.19 -4.91 17.26
C ALA A 235 12.92 -3.42 17.47
N VAL A 236 13.44 -2.85 18.55
CA VAL A 236 13.32 -1.41 18.83
C VAL A 236 14.02 -0.57 17.76
N SER A 237 15.19 -0.99 17.28
CA SER A 237 15.90 -0.28 16.22
C SER A 237 15.11 -0.23 14.92
N ASP A 238 14.55 -1.37 14.50
CA ASP A 238 13.71 -1.49 13.31
C ASP A 238 12.44 -0.61 13.43
N ILE A 239 11.75 -0.68 14.57
CA ILE A 239 10.52 0.10 14.83
C ILE A 239 10.81 1.60 14.82
N ILE A 240 11.84 2.06 15.55
CA ILE A 240 12.18 3.49 15.59
C ILE A 240 12.59 3.97 14.20
N ALA A 241 13.46 3.25 13.50
CA ALA A 241 13.90 3.63 12.16
C ALA A 241 12.73 3.73 11.18
N SER A 242 11.81 2.76 11.21
CA SER A 242 10.59 2.76 10.40
C SER A 242 9.62 3.88 10.74
N LYS A 243 9.45 4.18 12.03
CA LYS A 243 8.54 5.22 12.52
C LYS A 243 9.04 6.63 12.19
N ILE A 244 10.34 6.88 12.31
CA ILE A 244 10.89 8.22 12.07
C ILE A 244 11.17 8.49 10.59
N PHE A 245 11.17 7.46 9.74
CA PHE A 245 11.36 7.63 8.31
C PHE A 245 10.27 8.55 7.72
N ASP A 246 10.72 9.70 7.21
CA ASP A 246 9.89 10.82 6.79
C ASP A 246 8.87 11.25 7.85
N TYR A 247 9.23 11.14 9.14
CA TYR A 247 8.37 11.40 10.30
C TYR A 247 7.03 10.66 10.30
N GLY A 248 7.01 9.41 9.80
CA GLY A 248 5.86 8.52 9.92
C GLY A 248 4.76 8.79 8.89
N THR A 249 5.09 9.40 7.74
CA THR A 249 4.12 9.70 6.67
C THR A 249 3.73 8.49 5.82
N ILE A 250 4.41 7.35 5.97
CA ILE A 250 4.06 6.09 5.30
C ILE A 250 2.98 5.38 6.14
N CYS A 251 1.88 5.00 5.50
CA CYS A 251 0.73 4.34 6.14
C CYS A 251 1.08 3.00 6.81
N ALA A 252 2.08 2.28 6.30
CA ALA A 252 2.56 1.05 6.94
C ALA A 252 3.39 1.30 8.23
N SER A 253 3.66 2.56 8.59
CA SER A 253 4.38 2.91 9.83
C SER A 253 3.64 2.43 11.07
N GLU A 254 4.43 2.09 12.09
CA GLU A 254 3.96 1.66 13.38
C GLU A 254 3.11 2.75 14.03
N GLN A 255 1.95 2.34 14.55
CA GLN A 255 1.05 3.20 15.32
C GLN A 255 1.08 2.84 16.80
N SER A 256 1.41 1.59 17.13
CA SER A 256 1.55 1.12 18.49
C SER A 256 2.64 0.07 18.62
N ILE A 257 3.23 0.00 19.80
CA ILE A 257 4.11 -1.09 20.23
C ILE A 257 3.33 -1.92 21.25
N VAL A 258 3.35 -3.23 21.07
CA VAL A 258 2.79 -4.22 22.01
C VAL A 258 3.95 -5.07 22.52
N CYS A 259 4.11 -5.20 23.82
CA CYS A 259 5.10 -6.07 24.45
C CYS A 259 4.45 -6.94 25.53
N GLU A 260 5.12 -8.02 25.92
CA GLU A 260 4.68 -8.90 27.00
C GLU A 260 5.19 -8.40 28.36
N ARG A 261 4.48 -8.70 29.44
CA ARG A 261 4.92 -8.40 30.80
C ARG A 261 6.31 -8.98 31.09
N SER A 262 6.65 -10.12 30.50
CA SER A 262 7.96 -10.76 30.66
C SER A 262 9.13 -10.01 29.99
N ASN A 263 8.87 -9.19 28.97
CA ASN A 263 9.92 -8.41 28.27
C ASN A 263 9.73 -6.88 28.39
N HIS A 264 8.70 -6.42 29.10
CA HIS A 264 8.37 -5.01 29.31
C HIS A 264 9.58 -4.14 29.68
N ASP A 265 10.28 -4.47 30.76
CA ASP A 265 11.36 -3.62 31.29
C ASP A 265 12.53 -3.50 30.29
N ALA A 266 12.85 -4.59 29.59
CA ALA A 266 13.87 -4.60 28.55
C ALA A 266 13.45 -3.73 27.36
N VAL A 267 12.19 -3.84 26.91
CA VAL A 267 11.66 -3.05 25.79
C VAL A 267 11.61 -1.56 26.13
N VAL A 268 11.12 -1.19 27.32
CA VAL A 268 11.06 0.22 27.76
C VAL A 268 12.45 0.81 27.90
N ALA A 269 13.40 0.08 28.50
CA ALA A 269 14.78 0.53 28.63
C ALA A 269 15.43 0.79 27.27
N GLU A 270 15.23 -0.13 26.32
CA GLU A 270 15.80 -0.02 24.97
C GLU A 270 15.16 1.11 24.15
N LEU A 271 13.82 1.28 24.24
CA LEU A 271 13.13 2.41 23.62
C LEU A 271 13.68 3.75 24.10
N LYS A 272 13.88 3.90 25.42
CA LYS A 272 14.51 5.11 25.99
C LYS A 272 15.94 5.29 25.48
N ALA A 273 16.73 4.23 25.47
CA ALA A 273 18.13 4.28 25.02
C ALA A 273 18.27 4.70 23.55
N GLN A 274 17.28 4.41 22.71
CA GLN A 274 17.30 4.74 21.28
C GLN A 274 16.55 6.04 20.90
N GLY A 275 16.11 6.83 21.90
CA GLY A 275 15.52 8.16 21.69
C GLY A 275 13.98 8.21 21.80
N GLY A 276 13.36 7.21 22.41
CA GLY A 276 11.95 7.22 22.77
C GLY A 276 11.69 7.95 24.09
N TYR A 277 10.81 8.96 24.06
CA TYR A 277 10.37 9.68 25.25
C TYR A 277 9.02 9.13 25.73
N PHE A 278 8.99 8.52 26.91
CA PHE A 278 7.75 8.06 27.54
C PHE A 278 7.06 9.22 28.26
N MET A 279 5.91 9.61 27.73
CA MET A 279 5.10 10.70 28.25
C MET A 279 4.35 10.29 29.52
N SER A 280 4.10 11.26 30.41
CA SER A 280 3.12 11.11 31.50
C SER A 280 1.69 11.02 30.96
N GLU A 281 0.71 10.75 31.82
CA GLU A 281 -0.71 10.76 31.44
C GLU A 281 -1.13 12.16 30.99
N GLU A 282 -0.72 13.20 31.72
CA GLU A 282 -1.02 14.60 31.39
C GLU A 282 -0.37 15.05 30.07
N GLU A 283 0.88 14.65 29.83
CA GLU A 283 1.59 14.93 28.57
C GLU A 283 0.94 14.18 27.39
N THR A 284 0.56 12.93 27.61
CA THR A 284 -0.17 12.11 26.61
C THR A 284 -1.49 12.78 26.24
N ASP A 285 -2.24 13.27 27.22
CA ASP A 285 -3.49 14.00 27.01
C ASP A 285 -3.28 15.31 26.24
N ALA A 286 -2.22 16.06 26.57
CA ALA A 286 -1.86 17.29 25.88
C ALA A 286 -1.51 17.02 24.40
N VAL A 287 -0.71 15.99 24.13
CA VAL A 287 -0.37 15.56 22.76
C VAL A 287 -1.61 15.08 22.01
N CYS A 288 -2.49 14.29 22.64
CA CYS A 288 -3.72 13.82 22.00
C CYS A 288 -4.65 14.97 21.57
N LYS A 289 -4.76 16.03 22.38
CA LYS A 289 -5.55 17.24 22.04
C LYS A 289 -5.01 17.98 20.82
N VAL A 290 -3.71 17.88 20.56
CA VAL A 290 -3.06 18.47 19.39
C VAL A 290 -3.20 17.58 18.16
N LEU A 291 -3.03 16.26 18.32
CA LEU A 291 -3.05 15.31 17.21
C LEU A 291 -4.45 15.10 16.61
N PHE A 292 -5.50 15.20 17.42
CA PHE A 292 -6.85 14.80 17.01
C PHE A 292 -7.85 15.96 17.14
N ARG A 293 -8.75 16.06 16.16
CA ARG A 293 -9.83 17.04 16.10
C ARG A 293 -11.19 16.35 16.19
N GLY A 294 -12.13 17.04 16.87
CA GLY A 294 -13.52 16.60 16.97
C GLY A 294 -13.71 15.33 17.80
N LYS A 295 -14.93 14.78 17.76
CA LYS A 295 -15.32 13.62 18.57
C LYS A 295 -14.94 12.26 17.96
N ASN A 296 -14.50 12.25 16.70
CA ASN A 296 -14.20 11.04 15.93
C ASN A 296 -12.69 10.82 15.77
N TYR A 297 -11.86 11.51 16.55
CA TYR A 297 -10.40 11.46 16.45
C TYR A 297 -9.88 11.65 15.02
N THR A 298 -10.46 12.60 14.28
CA THR A 298 -9.95 12.95 12.96
C THR A 298 -8.59 13.60 13.12
N MET A 299 -7.59 13.08 12.41
CA MET A 299 -6.23 13.57 12.51
C MET A 299 -6.10 15.05 12.15
N ASN A 300 -5.31 15.77 12.93
CA ASN A 300 -4.93 17.15 12.67
C ASN A 300 -3.83 17.20 11.60
N ALA A 301 -4.19 17.68 10.40
CA ALA A 301 -3.27 17.81 9.27
C ALA A 301 -1.98 18.59 9.60
N ASP A 302 -2.03 19.54 10.55
CA ASP A 302 -0.86 20.34 10.94
C ASP A 302 0.22 19.51 11.68
N CYS A 303 -0.15 18.33 12.19
CA CYS A 303 0.74 17.44 12.92
C CYS A 303 1.28 16.29 12.05
N VAL A 304 0.72 16.07 10.86
CA VAL A 304 1.13 15.00 9.94
C VAL A 304 2.58 15.20 9.52
N GLY A 305 3.38 14.14 9.58
CA GLY A 305 4.78 14.18 9.18
C GLY A 305 5.61 15.20 9.96
N ARG A 306 5.30 15.44 11.24
CA ARG A 306 6.09 16.31 12.12
C ARG A 306 6.98 15.49 13.05
N SER A 307 8.14 16.07 13.36
CA SER A 307 9.08 15.50 14.34
C SER A 307 8.47 15.50 15.75
N ALA A 308 9.02 14.67 16.63
CA ALA A 308 8.57 14.57 18.02
C ALA A 308 8.69 15.92 18.74
N LEU A 309 9.76 16.67 18.45
CA LEU A 309 10.01 17.99 19.03
C LEU A 309 8.92 19.02 18.64
N VAL A 310 8.50 19.03 17.37
CA VAL A 310 7.45 19.97 16.89
C VAL A 310 6.09 19.62 17.51
N ILE A 311 5.81 18.33 17.70
CA ILE A 311 4.56 17.89 18.35
C ILE A 311 4.58 18.23 19.83
N ALA A 312 5.71 18.01 20.51
CA ALA A 312 5.92 18.37 21.90
C ALA A 312 5.73 19.87 22.14
N GLU A 313 6.36 20.72 21.32
CA GLU A 313 6.20 22.17 21.37
C GLU A 313 4.74 22.60 21.20
N LYS A 314 4.04 22.04 20.20
CA LYS A 314 2.60 22.32 19.98
C LYS A 314 1.72 21.89 21.16
N ALA A 315 2.11 20.83 21.86
CA ALA A 315 1.42 20.33 23.05
C ALA A 315 1.82 21.08 24.33
N GLY A 316 2.84 21.96 24.27
CA GLY A 316 3.34 22.69 25.43
C GLY A 316 4.13 21.82 26.41
N ILE A 317 4.75 20.73 25.93
CA ILE A 317 5.58 19.83 26.74
C ILE A 317 7.07 19.99 26.36
N GLU A 318 7.96 19.89 27.34
CA GLU A 318 9.41 19.96 27.12
C GLU A 318 10.02 18.56 27.07
N VAL A 319 10.72 18.25 25.98
CA VAL A 319 11.38 16.95 25.78
C VAL A 319 12.86 17.14 25.41
N PRO A 320 13.74 16.16 25.69
CA PRO A 320 15.14 16.19 25.26
C PRO A 320 15.29 16.43 23.75
N LYS A 321 16.33 17.17 23.35
CA LYS A 321 16.54 17.56 21.94
C LYS A 321 16.83 16.41 20.98
N ASP A 322 17.29 15.28 21.52
CA ASP A 322 17.55 14.03 20.80
C ASP A 322 16.33 13.10 20.76
N THR A 323 15.17 13.53 21.27
CA THR A 323 13.92 12.78 21.20
C THR A 323 13.51 12.53 19.75
N LYS A 324 13.38 11.25 19.41
CA LYS A 324 12.99 10.77 18.08
C LYS A 324 11.50 10.46 17.98
N VAL A 325 10.95 9.84 19.02
CA VAL A 325 9.53 9.45 19.09
C VAL A 325 8.94 9.75 20.46
N LEU A 326 7.67 10.16 20.49
CA LEU A 326 6.89 10.28 21.72
C LEU A 326 6.07 9.00 21.93
N ILE A 327 6.07 8.48 23.15
CA ILE A 327 5.46 7.20 23.48
C ILE A 327 4.48 7.41 24.63
N GLY A 328 3.19 7.15 24.39
CA GLY A 328 2.15 7.22 25.41
C GLY A 328 1.62 5.83 25.76
N LYS A 329 1.60 5.49 27.05
CA LYS A 329 1.01 4.23 27.52
C LYS A 329 -0.50 4.19 27.21
N GLN A 330 -1.03 3.03 26.84
CA GLN A 330 -2.45 2.81 26.57
C GLN A 330 -2.96 1.56 27.30
N ASP A 331 -4.19 1.64 27.79
CA ASP A 331 -4.86 0.55 28.52
C ASP A 331 -6.13 0.05 27.78
N GLY A 332 -6.33 0.44 26.52
CA GLY A 332 -7.48 0.04 25.71
C GLY A 332 -7.44 0.59 24.29
N VAL A 333 -8.45 0.23 23.48
CA VAL A 333 -8.59 0.61 22.07
C VAL A 333 -9.89 1.39 21.84
N GLY A 334 -9.85 2.37 20.95
CA GLY A 334 -11.01 3.13 20.51
C GLY A 334 -11.31 4.35 21.39
N LYS A 335 -12.60 4.56 21.70
CA LYS A 335 -13.06 5.76 22.39
C LYS A 335 -12.47 5.84 23.80
N GLY A 336 -11.81 6.97 24.11
CA GLY A 336 -11.08 7.16 25.36
C GLY A 336 -9.58 6.89 25.25
N TYR A 337 -9.14 6.24 24.16
CA TYR A 337 -7.74 5.87 23.91
C TYR A 337 -7.27 6.41 22.55
N PRO A 338 -7.04 7.74 22.41
CA PRO A 338 -6.80 8.35 21.09
C PRO A 338 -5.54 7.82 20.39
N LEU A 339 -4.50 7.43 21.14
CA LEU A 339 -3.28 6.88 20.54
C LEU A 339 -3.48 5.47 19.96
N SER A 340 -4.66 4.85 20.13
CA SER A 340 -5.04 3.61 19.45
C SER A 340 -5.39 3.79 17.97
N TYR A 341 -5.58 5.03 17.48
CA TYR A 341 -5.88 5.33 16.07
C TYR A 341 -4.62 5.65 15.23
N GLU A 342 -4.78 5.75 13.91
CA GLU A 342 -3.73 6.21 13.00
C GLU A 342 -3.33 7.67 13.30
N LYS A 343 -2.01 7.93 13.37
CA LYS A 343 -1.45 9.23 13.74
C LYS A 343 -0.63 9.89 12.63
N LEU A 344 -0.04 9.11 11.70
CA LEU A 344 0.88 9.58 10.65
C LEU A 344 1.90 10.65 11.12
N THR A 345 2.42 10.44 12.34
CA THR A 345 3.39 11.29 13.02
C THR A 345 4.50 10.45 13.63
N SER A 346 5.38 11.08 14.41
CA SER A 346 6.40 10.47 15.28
C SER A 346 5.89 10.06 16.67
N VAL A 347 4.57 9.86 16.85
CA VAL A 347 3.95 9.43 18.12
C VAL A 347 3.49 7.97 18.05
N LEU A 348 3.71 7.21 19.12
CA LEU A 348 3.35 5.79 19.28
C LEU A 348 2.50 5.57 20.55
N GLY A 349 1.50 4.70 20.44
CA GLY A 349 0.90 4.08 21.62
C GLY A 349 1.76 2.93 22.14
N PHE A 350 1.76 2.67 23.44
CA PHE A 350 2.51 1.57 24.05
C PHE A 350 1.60 0.72 24.93
N TYR A 351 1.58 -0.58 24.66
CA TYR A 351 0.76 -1.56 25.37
C TYR A 351 1.63 -2.64 25.99
N THR A 352 1.17 -3.14 27.14
CA THR A 352 1.76 -4.28 27.84
C THR A 352 0.67 -5.32 28.04
N VAL A 353 0.92 -6.53 27.57
CA VAL A 353 0.00 -7.67 27.67
C VAL A 353 0.66 -8.82 28.43
N GLU A 354 -0.08 -9.79 28.93
CA GLU A 354 0.48 -10.92 29.67
C GLU A 354 1.24 -11.90 28.77
N ASP A 355 0.67 -12.22 27.60
CA ASP A 355 1.19 -13.23 26.69
C ASP A 355 0.83 -12.97 25.22
N TRP A 356 1.23 -13.91 24.35
CA TRP A 356 0.99 -13.79 22.91
C TRP A 356 -0.48 -13.91 22.52
N GLN A 357 -1.33 -14.52 23.35
CA GLN A 357 -2.77 -14.64 23.08
C GLN A 357 -3.45 -13.30 23.30
N GLU A 358 -3.15 -12.63 24.42
CA GLU A 358 -3.65 -11.28 24.66
C GLU A 358 -3.08 -10.28 23.63
N ALA A 359 -1.81 -10.42 23.24
CA ALA A 359 -1.24 -9.66 22.11
C ALA A 359 -2.05 -9.90 20.82
N CYS A 360 -2.46 -11.15 20.58
CA CYS A 360 -3.26 -11.53 19.42
C CYS A 360 -4.57 -10.74 19.40
N ASP A 361 -5.31 -10.77 20.50
CA ASP A 361 -6.62 -10.12 20.61
C ASP A 361 -6.51 -8.60 20.50
N LEU A 362 -5.56 -8.00 21.23
CA LEU A 362 -5.29 -6.57 21.16
C LEU A 362 -4.88 -6.11 19.74
N CYS A 363 -4.04 -6.88 19.05
CA CYS A 363 -3.68 -6.56 17.66
C CYS A 363 -4.88 -6.65 16.72
N TYR A 364 -5.87 -7.51 16.99
CA TYR A 364 -7.11 -7.55 16.22
C TYR A 364 -7.90 -6.26 16.40
N ASP A 365 -8.07 -5.81 17.65
CA ASP A 365 -8.80 -4.58 17.98
C ASP A 365 -8.12 -3.33 17.38
N LEU A 366 -6.79 -3.26 17.46
CA LEU A 366 -6.03 -2.17 16.83
C LEU A 366 -6.20 -2.18 15.31
N LEU A 367 -6.17 -3.35 14.68
CA LEU A 367 -6.35 -3.49 13.24
C LEU A 367 -7.78 -3.17 12.77
N ASP A 368 -8.79 -3.14 13.64
CA ASP A 368 -10.15 -2.70 13.26
C ASP A 368 -10.15 -1.24 12.74
N HIS A 369 -9.17 -0.43 13.16
CA HIS A 369 -8.93 0.92 12.65
C HIS A 369 -7.93 0.99 11.48
N GLY A 370 -7.48 -0.15 10.96
CA GLY A 370 -6.47 -0.28 9.89
C GLY A 370 -6.61 -1.56 9.07
N LEU A 371 -7.85 -2.02 8.86
CA LEU A 371 -8.15 -3.35 8.33
C LEU A 371 -7.45 -3.62 7.01
N GLY A 372 -6.79 -4.77 6.95
CA GLY A 372 -6.10 -5.29 5.79
C GLY A 372 -4.78 -4.59 5.46
N HIS A 373 -4.33 -3.63 6.26
CA HIS A 373 -3.14 -2.86 5.91
C HIS A 373 -1.82 -3.58 6.27
N THR A 374 -1.32 -3.40 7.50
CA THR A 374 0.00 -3.92 7.92
C THR A 374 -0.01 -4.28 9.41
N LEU A 375 0.72 -5.33 9.78
CA LEU A 375 1.13 -5.65 11.14
C LEU A 375 2.63 -5.97 11.13
N SER A 376 3.38 -5.51 12.13
CA SER A 376 4.76 -5.95 12.36
C SER A 376 4.82 -6.89 13.55
N ILE A 377 5.60 -7.97 13.43
CA ILE A 377 5.90 -8.89 14.52
C ILE A 377 7.40 -9.14 14.62
N HIS A 378 7.93 -9.00 15.82
CA HIS A 378 9.30 -9.32 16.15
C HIS A 378 9.31 -10.56 17.04
N THR A 379 9.95 -11.64 16.58
CA THR A 379 10.00 -12.93 17.28
C THR A 379 11.08 -13.83 16.66
N GLU A 380 11.72 -14.67 17.48
CA GLU A 380 12.58 -15.77 17.02
C GLU A 380 11.80 -17.10 16.91
N ASN A 381 10.50 -17.08 17.20
CA ASN A 381 9.64 -18.25 17.18
C ASN A 381 8.74 -18.28 15.92
N PRO A 382 9.06 -19.10 14.90
CA PRO A 382 8.28 -19.16 13.67
C PRO A 382 6.84 -19.66 13.88
N LYS A 383 6.55 -20.37 14.98
CA LYS A 383 5.18 -20.79 15.30
C LYS A 383 4.29 -19.62 15.69
N ILE A 384 4.85 -18.58 16.30
CA ILE A 384 4.08 -17.37 16.65
C ILE A 384 3.71 -16.61 15.38
N VAL A 385 4.65 -16.47 14.43
CA VAL A 385 4.39 -15.86 13.12
C VAL A 385 3.15 -16.48 12.45
N LEU A 386 3.06 -17.80 12.45
CA LEU A 386 1.90 -18.51 11.91
C LEU A 386 0.61 -18.23 12.67
N LYS A 387 0.65 -18.22 13.99
CA LYS A 387 -0.52 -17.92 14.81
C LYS A 387 -1.05 -16.51 14.53
N PHE A 388 -0.17 -15.58 14.20
CA PHE A 388 -0.54 -14.22 13.79
C PHE A 388 -0.98 -14.10 12.32
N SER A 389 -0.79 -15.13 11.49
CA SER A 389 -1.22 -15.10 10.07
C SER A 389 -2.72 -14.94 9.86
N VAL A 390 -3.54 -15.23 10.89
CA VAL A 390 -5.00 -15.06 10.86
C VAL A 390 -5.44 -13.61 11.04
N LYS A 391 -4.51 -12.68 11.35
CA LYS A 391 -4.86 -11.28 11.57
C LYS A 391 -5.31 -10.62 10.27
N PRO A 392 -6.27 -9.67 10.33
CA PRO A 392 -6.79 -9.00 9.15
C PRO A 392 -5.79 -7.94 8.65
N ALA A 393 -4.62 -8.38 8.16
CA ALA A 393 -3.58 -7.54 7.58
C ALA A 393 -3.02 -8.23 6.33
N SER A 394 -2.96 -7.51 5.20
CA SER A 394 -2.43 -8.08 3.96
C SER A 394 -0.90 -8.21 3.97
N ARG A 395 -0.24 -7.45 4.85
CA ARG A 395 1.21 -7.51 5.08
C ARG A 395 1.48 -7.78 6.55
N ILE A 396 1.99 -8.97 6.86
CA ILE A 396 2.54 -9.29 8.18
C ILE A 396 4.06 -9.30 8.03
N VAL A 397 4.70 -8.25 8.53
CA VAL A 397 6.13 -8.03 8.44
C VAL A 397 6.80 -8.69 9.64
N VAL A 398 7.78 -9.56 9.40
CA VAL A 398 8.48 -10.30 10.46
C VAL A 398 9.89 -9.75 10.62
N ASN A 399 10.28 -9.39 11.84
CA ASN A 399 11.63 -8.92 12.19
C ASN A 399 12.15 -7.78 11.29
N SER A 400 11.27 -6.84 10.93
CA SER A 400 11.57 -5.64 10.14
C SER A 400 10.56 -4.54 10.51
N GLY A 401 10.92 -3.29 10.24
CA GLY A 401 10.01 -2.16 10.45
C GLY A 401 8.81 -2.19 9.49
N GLY A 402 7.68 -1.66 9.92
CA GLY A 402 6.40 -1.67 9.21
C GLY A 402 6.42 -0.81 7.93
N SER A 403 6.92 0.43 7.99
CA SER A 403 7.04 1.33 6.84
C SER A 403 7.92 0.72 5.77
N THR A 404 9.16 0.38 6.13
CA THR A 404 10.19 -0.10 5.21
C THR A 404 9.91 -1.53 4.75
N GLY A 405 9.45 -2.39 5.65
CA GLY A 405 9.12 -3.77 5.32
C GLY A 405 7.84 -3.89 4.51
N GLY A 406 6.76 -3.22 4.92
CA GLY A 406 5.47 -3.27 4.24
C GLY A 406 5.47 -2.64 2.84
N SER A 407 6.33 -1.65 2.60
CA SER A 407 6.52 -1.04 1.28
C SER A 407 7.50 -1.80 0.39
N GLY A 408 8.12 -2.90 0.86
CA GLY A 408 9.03 -3.73 0.06
C GLY A 408 10.48 -3.24 0.01
N LEU A 409 10.88 -2.29 0.87
CA LEU A 409 12.27 -1.83 0.93
C LEU A 409 13.19 -2.84 1.61
N THR A 410 12.75 -3.41 2.74
CA THR A 410 13.56 -4.32 3.58
C THR A 410 13.03 -5.75 3.60
N THR A 411 12.02 -6.06 2.78
CA THR A 411 11.45 -7.42 2.64
C THR A 411 11.42 -7.83 1.18
N GLY A 412 11.06 -9.09 0.91
CA GLY A 412 10.84 -9.58 -0.46
C GLY A 412 9.52 -9.14 -1.10
N LEU A 413 8.75 -8.23 -0.48
CA LEU A 413 7.55 -7.67 -1.09
C LEU A 413 7.92 -6.74 -2.25
N GLY A 414 7.01 -6.59 -3.21
CA GLY A 414 7.19 -5.62 -4.29
C GLY A 414 7.24 -4.19 -3.75
N ILE A 415 8.15 -3.38 -4.27
CA ILE A 415 8.25 -1.97 -3.92
C ILE A 415 6.99 -1.24 -4.38
N ALA A 416 6.27 -0.62 -3.44
CA ALA A 416 5.04 0.07 -3.77
C ALA A 416 4.73 1.28 -2.89
N PHE A 417 4.16 2.30 -3.54
CA PHE A 417 3.51 3.45 -2.91
C PHE A 417 1.98 3.38 -3.05
N THR A 418 1.45 2.19 -3.34
CA THR A 418 0.02 1.86 -3.32
C THR A 418 -0.11 0.46 -2.73
N LEU A 419 -0.56 0.40 -1.48
CA LEU A 419 -0.65 -0.82 -0.69
C LEU A 419 -2.13 -1.22 -0.60
N GLY A 420 -2.53 -2.25 -1.35
CA GLY A 420 -3.91 -2.72 -1.36
C GLY A 420 -4.27 -3.36 -0.02
N CYS A 421 -5.41 -3.01 0.56
CA CYS A 421 -5.84 -3.51 1.88
C CYS A 421 -6.80 -4.70 1.79
N GLY A 422 -6.99 -5.30 0.61
CA GLY A 422 -7.94 -6.39 0.39
C GLY A 422 -9.38 -6.00 0.69
N THR A 423 -10.29 -6.98 0.58
CA THR A 423 -11.72 -6.75 0.73
C THR A 423 -12.11 -6.30 2.14
N CYS A 424 -11.37 -6.73 3.17
CA CYS A 424 -11.55 -6.28 4.55
C CYS A 424 -11.32 -4.76 4.72
N GLY A 425 -10.40 -4.19 3.95
CA GLY A 425 -10.14 -2.74 3.94
C GLY A 425 -10.90 -1.99 2.85
N GLY A 426 -11.83 -2.64 2.13
CA GLY A 426 -12.58 -2.05 1.03
C GLY A 426 -11.78 -1.88 -0.26
N SER A 427 -10.72 -2.67 -0.47
CA SER A 427 -9.94 -2.69 -1.71
C SER A 427 -10.15 -3.97 -2.54
N SER A 428 -9.95 -3.86 -3.86
CA SER A 428 -10.01 -4.94 -4.84
C SER A 428 -8.76 -5.82 -4.84
N VAL A 429 -7.65 -5.35 -4.25
CA VAL A 429 -6.37 -6.07 -4.17
C VAL A 429 -5.79 -5.96 -2.76
N SER A 430 -5.00 -6.95 -2.36
CA SER A 430 -4.32 -7.03 -1.06
C SER A 430 -2.80 -6.83 -1.19
N GLU A 431 -2.31 -6.90 -2.42
CA GLU A 431 -0.91 -6.89 -2.79
C GLU A 431 -0.31 -5.47 -2.74
N ASN A 432 1.01 -5.43 -2.80
CA ASN A 432 1.75 -4.24 -3.21
C ASN A 432 1.55 -4.09 -4.71
N VAL A 433 0.89 -3.01 -5.14
CA VAL A 433 0.45 -2.88 -6.53
C VAL A 433 1.67 -2.79 -7.46
N GLY A 434 1.80 -3.73 -8.39
CA GLY A 434 2.79 -3.74 -9.47
C GLY A 434 2.18 -3.70 -10.88
N PRO A 435 3.01 -3.73 -11.94
CA PRO A 435 2.59 -3.72 -13.34
C PRO A 435 1.57 -4.81 -13.71
N GLU A 436 1.60 -5.97 -13.04
CA GLU A 436 0.68 -7.10 -13.22
C GLU A 436 -0.78 -6.76 -12.90
N HIS A 437 -1.02 -5.75 -12.05
CA HIS A 437 -2.37 -5.29 -11.73
C HIS A 437 -2.91 -4.31 -12.78
N LEU A 438 -2.06 -3.87 -13.70
CA LEU A 438 -2.35 -2.85 -14.71
C LEU A 438 -2.47 -3.45 -16.12
N ILE A 439 -2.72 -4.76 -16.19
CA ILE A 439 -2.98 -5.50 -17.42
C ILE A 439 -4.24 -6.35 -17.29
N ASN A 440 -4.92 -6.55 -18.41
CA ASN A 440 -5.87 -7.62 -18.60
C ASN A 440 -5.14 -8.88 -19.09
N ILE A 441 -5.63 -10.06 -18.70
CA ILE A 441 -5.10 -11.33 -19.20
C ILE A 441 -6.14 -11.98 -20.12
N LYS A 442 -5.85 -11.98 -21.42
CA LYS A 442 -6.61 -12.72 -22.43
C LYS A 442 -6.16 -14.19 -22.42
N LYS A 443 -7.11 -15.13 -22.36
CA LYS A 443 -6.85 -16.57 -22.41
C LYS A 443 -7.20 -17.13 -23.77
N ILE A 444 -6.23 -17.74 -24.45
CA ILE A 444 -6.45 -18.56 -25.64
C ILE A 444 -6.49 -20.01 -25.15
N ALA A 445 -7.68 -20.62 -25.15
CA ALA A 445 -7.88 -21.98 -24.68
C ALA A 445 -8.23 -22.89 -25.86
N PHE A 446 -7.53 -24.02 -25.98
CA PHE A 446 -7.80 -25.01 -27.02
C PHE A 446 -8.78 -26.08 -26.49
N GLY A 447 -9.63 -26.61 -27.37
CA GLY A 447 -10.54 -27.70 -27.02
C GLY A 447 -9.80 -28.92 -26.50
N THR A 448 -10.19 -29.40 -25.32
CA THR A 448 -9.64 -30.61 -24.68
C THR A 448 -10.58 -31.81 -24.76
N LYS A 449 -11.86 -31.56 -25.05
CA LYS A 449 -12.92 -32.56 -25.21
C LYS A 449 -13.78 -32.19 -26.42
N GLU A 450 -14.35 -33.19 -27.07
CA GLU A 450 -15.39 -32.98 -28.06
C GLU A 450 -16.64 -32.38 -27.40
N THR A 451 -17.24 -31.39 -28.05
CA THR A 451 -18.46 -30.75 -27.52
C THR A 451 -19.67 -31.68 -27.68
N VAL A 452 -19.66 -32.50 -28.73
CA VAL A 452 -20.69 -33.50 -29.01
C VAL A 452 -20.58 -34.60 -27.96
N ASN A 453 -21.71 -34.95 -27.35
CA ASN A 453 -21.83 -35.97 -26.31
C ASN A 453 -21.06 -35.67 -25.01
N THR A 454 -20.65 -34.42 -24.75
CA THR A 454 -19.94 -34.04 -23.50
C THR A 454 -20.69 -34.53 -22.26
N VAL A 455 -22.02 -34.38 -22.24
CA VAL A 455 -22.88 -34.77 -21.11
C VAL A 455 -23.08 -36.29 -21.03
N GLU A 456 -23.15 -36.96 -22.19
CA GLU A 456 -23.31 -38.42 -22.25
C GLU A 456 -22.02 -39.13 -21.85
N ASN A 457 -20.86 -38.53 -22.13
CA ASN A 457 -19.54 -39.05 -21.82
C ASN A 457 -19.00 -38.56 -20.46
N ASP A 458 -19.82 -37.86 -19.68
CA ASP A 458 -19.45 -37.45 -18.32
C ASP A 458 -19.83 -38.55 -17.34
N ASP A 459 -18.85 -39.39 -16.99
CA ASP A 459 -19.03 -40.50 -16.06
C ASP A 459 -19.49 -40.04 -14.68
N LEU A 460 -19.02 -38.89 -14.19
CA LEU A 460 -19.44 -38.34 -12.89
C LEU A 460 -20.91 -37.93 -12.94
N TRP A 461 -21.33 -37.29 -14.03
CA TRP A 461 -22.73 -36.94 -14.26
C TRP A 461 -23.62 -38.18 -14.40
N ASN A 462 -23.16 -39.20 -15.13
CA ASN A 462 -23.90 -40.45 -15.29
C ASN A 462 -24.04 -41.20 -13.95
N GLN A 463 -23.00 -41.20 -13.11
CA GLN A 463 -23.06 -41.75 -11.75
C GLN A 463 -24.05 -40.98 -10.86
N LEU A 464 -24.13 -39.65 -10.99
CA LEU A 464 -25.15 -38.86 -10.27
C LEU A 464 -26.57 -39.24 -10.68
N LYS A 465 -26.84 -39.48 -11.98
CA LYS A 465 -28.16 -39.95 -12.44
C LYS A 465 -28.54 -41.29 -11.82
N ILE A 466 -27.59 -42.23 -11.78
CA ILE A 466 -27.78 -43.54 -11.15
C ILE A 466 -28.06 -43.36 -9.65
N ASN A 467 -27.29 -42.52 -8.96
CA ASN A 467 -27.45 -42.25 -7.54
C ASN A 467 -28.74 -41.51 -7.18
N VAL A 468 -29.27 -40.66 -8.06
CA VAL A 468 -30.61 -40.06 -7.87
C VAL A 468 -31.71 -41.10 -8.08
N SER A 469 -31.53 -42.02 -9.03
CA SER A 469 -32.47 -43.13 -9.23
C SER A 469 -32.45 -44.16 -8.08
N SER A 470 -31.34 -44.28 -7.35
CA SER A 470 -31.21 -45.15 -6.18
C SER A 470 -31.52 -44.46 -4.84
N LYS A 471 -31.51 -43.12 -4.78
CA LYS A 471 -31.89 -42.33 -3.59
C LYS A 471 -33.40 -42.19 -3.35
N THR A 472 -34.25 -42.80 -4.17
CA THR A 472 -35.62 -43.18 -3.74
C THR A 472 -35.63 -44.36 -2.76
N SER A 473 -34.46 -44.89 -2.39
CA SER A 473 -34.29 -45.78 -1.24
C SER A 473 -33.09 -45.39 -0.38
N THR A 474 -33.40 -45.07 0.88
CA THR A 474 -32.53 -44.98 2.08
C THR A 474 -31.69 -43.71 2.35
N ASP A 475 -31.94 -43.17 3.55
CA ASP A 475 -31.21 -42.16 4.32
C ASP A 475 -29.76 -42.55 4.60
N SER A 476 -28.86 -41.56 4.60
CA SER A 476 -27.97 -41.30 5.75
C SER A 476 -27.20 -39.98 5.58
N LYS A 477 -27.09 -39.26 6.70
CA LYS A 477 -26.25 -38.08 6.92
C LYS A 477 -24.77 -38.48 6.91
N ASP A 478 -23.93 -37.69 6.26
CA ASP A 478 -22.51 -37.57 6.64
C ASP A 478 -22.05 -36.12 6.47
N SER A 479 -21.42 -35.62 7.53
CA SER A 479 -20.86 -34.28 7.69
C SER A 479 -19.42 -34.23 7.16
N LEU A 480 -19.14 -33.32 6.24
CA LEU A 480 -17.79 -32.99 5.77
C LEU A 480 -17.19 -31.87 6.65
N GLU A 481 -16.40 -32.23 7.65
CA GLU A 481 -15.42 -31.33 8.25
C GLU A 481 -14.04 -31.61 7.63
N GLY A 482 -13.67 -30.79 6.64
CA GLY A 482 -12.32 -30.74 6.09
C GLY A 482 -11.73 -29.37 6.33
N ASN A 483 -10.99 -29.21 7.42
CA ASN A 483 -10.35 -27.93 7.77
C ASN A 483 -9.05 -27.77 6.96
N LEU A 484 -8.98 -26.74 6.11
CA LEU A 484 -7.86 -26.47 5.19
C LEU A 484 -6.53 -26.05 5.89
N PHE A 485 -6.50 -26.06 7.23
CA PHE A 485 -5.43 -25.54 8.07
C PHE A 485 -4.83 -26.58 9.02
N SER A 486 -4.59 -27.81 8.57
CA SER A 486 -3.82 -28.74 9.41
C SER A 486 -2.38 -28.24 9.59
N ASP A 487 -1.87 -28.28 10.82
CA ASP A 487 -0.51 -27.86 11.19
C ASP A 487 0.58 -28.45 10.27
N GLU A 488 0.37 -29.64 9.73
CA GLU A 488 1.35 -30.34 8.89
C GLU A 488 1.52 -29.71 7.49
N ILE A 489 0.42 -29.29 6.85
CA ILE A 489 0.45 -28.63 5.52
C ILE A 489 1.10 -27.24 5.65
N LEU A 490 0.76 -26.51 6.70
CA LEU A 490 1.32 -25.19 7.00
C LEU A 490 2.83 -25.28 7.31
N MET A 491 3.24 -26.24 8.16
CA MET A 491 4.66 -26.45 8.49
C MET A 491 5.49 -26.91 7.28
N ARG A 492 4.88 -27.61 6.31
CA ARG A 492 5.55 -27.99 5.06
C ARG A 492 5.76 -26.81 4.13
N ALA A 493 4.80 -25.87 4.06
CA ALA A 493 4.95 -24.63 3.31
C ALA A 493 6.03 -23.72 3.90
N ILE A 494 6.10 -23.60 5.22
CA ILE A 494 7.13 -22.81 5.92
C ILE A 494 8.53 -23.36 5.70
N ARG A 495 8.72 -24.68 5.82
CA ARG A 495 10.04 -25.30 5.60
C ARG A 495 10.54 -25.08 4.18
N ARG A 496 9.63 -24.97 3.20
CA ARG A 496 9.98 -24.61 1.82
C ARG A 496 10.32 -23.12 1.69
N ALA A 497 9.59 -22.23 2.35
CA ALA A 497 9.85 -20.78 2.29
C ALA A 497 11.12 -20.34 3.04
N ILE A 498 11.42 -20.96 4.19
CA ILE A 498 12.60 -20.64 5.01
C ILE A 498 13.84 -21.45 4.56
N GLY A 499 13.64 -22.59 3.88
CA GLY A 499 14.69 -23.53 3.50
C GLY A 499 15.77 -22.98 2.55
N ASP A 500 15.50 -21.86 1.88
CA ASP A 500 16.41 -21.24 0.91
C ASP A 500 17.20 -20.04 1.48
N LEU A 501 16.93 -19.62 2.72
CA LEU A 501 17.69 -18.58 3.43
C LEU A 501 18.70 -19.22 4.39
N ARG A 502 19.73 -19.86 3.84
CA ARG A 502 20.99 -20.14 4.56
C ARG A 502 22.08 -19.25 4.01
N VAL A 503 22.37 -18.15 4.70
CA VAL A 503 23.68 -17.74 5.28
C VAL A 503 23.42 -16.53 6.18
#